data_AF-A0A849PFK6-F1
#
_entry.id   AF-A0A849PFK6-F1
#
_cell.length_a   1.000
_cell.length_b   1.000
_cell.length_c   1.000
_cell.angle_alpha   90.00
_cell.angle_beta   90.00
_cell.angle_gamma   90.00
#
_symmetry.space_group_name_H-M   'P 1'
#
loop_
_entity.id
_entity.type
_entity.pdbx_description
1 polymer ?
#
loop_
_entity_poly.entity_id
_entity_poly.type
_entity_poly.pdbx_seq_one_letter_code
_entity_poly.pdbx_strand_id
1 'polypeptide(L)'
;MGLFKRMELVVKSKANKLLDRYEDPRETLDYSYQKQLELLQQVKRSTATVITAKKRLELQRVKLQQNIQKLDSQARDAVNAGRDDLARLVLERKTNNTIEIENLTTQIQEQEIEQEKLINTEKKLSAKINAFRTKKETIKAQYTAAEAQVKVKEAVTGISEEMADVGFAIDRAEEKTETMRAKSAALDEMVELGALDEIGGEDEIERELRKMKTTTGVDDELAKLKA
;
A
#
# COMPACT_ATOMS: atom_id res chain seq x y z
N MET A 1 -9.63 33.33 -14.15
CA MET A 1 -8.48 32.44 -13.86
C MET A 1 -8.82 31.58 -12.64
N GLY A 2 -9.28 30.36 -12.92
CA GLY A 2 -10.23 29.64 -12.08
C GLY A 2 -9.64 28.85 -10.90
N LEU A 3 -10.51 28.68 -9.92
CA LEU A 3 -10.39 27.83 -8.72
C LEU A 3 -9.86 26.42 -9.01
N PHE A 4 -10.06 25.92 -10.23
CA PHE A 4 -9.53 24.64 -10.71
C PHE A 4 -8.00 24.54 -10.68
N LYS A 5 -7.27 25.61 -11.05
CA LYS A 5 -5.80 25.62 -10.94
C LYS A 5 -5.31 25.65 -9.49
N ARG A 6 -6.11 26.21 -8.57
CA ARG A 6 -5.78 26.24 -7.13
C ARG A 6 -6.06 24.88 -6.47
N MET A 7 -7.12 24.19 -6.89
CA MET A 7 -7.37 22.80 -6.49
C MET A 7 -6.24 21.87 -6.94
N GLU A 8 -5.79 22.00 -8.19
CA GLU A 8 -4.68 21.20 -8.74
C GLU A 8 -3.35 21.46 -7.99
N LEU A 9 -3.08 22.70 -7.59
CA LEU A 9 -1.87 23.06 -6.83
C LEU A 9 -1.91 22.59 -5.37
N VAL A 10 -3.08 22.59 -4.72
CA VAL A 10 -3.25 22.09 -3.34
C VAL A 10 -3.17 20.56 -3.28
N VAL A 11 -3.60 19.86 -4.34
CA VAL A 11 -3.39 18.41 -4.48
C VAL A 11 -1.90 18.10 -4.70
N LYS A 12 -1.21 18.88 -5.52
CA LYS A 12 0.21 18.67 -5.83
C LYS A 12 1.14 18.96 -4.65
N SER A 13 0.82 19.93 -3.78
CA SER A 13 1.64 20.25 -2.61
C SER A 13 1.42 19.31 -1.40
N LYS A 14 0.23 18.69 -1.30
CA LYS A 14 -0.04 17.63 -0.31
C LYS A 14 0.44 16.24 -0.75
N ALA A 15 0.60 16.00 -2.05
CA ALA A 15 1.14 14.75 -2.57
C ALA A 15 2.59 14.49 -2.10
N ASN A 16 3.46 15.52 -2.09
CA ASN A 16 4.87 15.35 -1.71
C ASN A 16 5.12 15.10 -0.21
N LYS A 17 4.14 15.31 0.67
CA LYS A 17 4.28 15.06 2.13
C LYS A 17 3.49 13.85 2.64
N LEU A 18 2.65 13.24 1.79
CA LEU A 18 1.86 12.05 2.11
C LEU A 18 2.33 10.79 1.38
N LEU A 19 3.28 10.93 0.45
CA LEU A 19 3.84 9.84 -0.36
C LEU A 19 4.62 8.79 0.46
N ASP A 20 5.18 9.18 1.61
CA ASP A 20 6.03 8.26 2.40
C ASP A 20 5.26 7.51 3.50
N ARG A 21 3.93 7.69 3.65
CA ARG A 21 3.16 7.14 4.78
C ARG A 21 1.90 6.33 4.43
N TYR A 22 1.66 6.03 3.16
CA TYR A 22 0.69 5.01 2.75
C TYR A 22 1.49 3.81 2.19
N GLU A 23 1.90 2.95 3.12
CA GLU A 23 3.10 2.11 3.10
C GLU A 23 3.07 0.85 2.21
N ASP A 24 1.96 0.48 1.58
CA ASP A 24 1.96 -0.69 0.70
C ASP A 24 0.95 -0.56 -0.46
N PRO A 25 1.41 -0.49 -1.73
CA PRO A 25 0.51 -0.49 -2.89
C PRO A 25 -0.36 -1.75 -2.95
N ARG A 26 0.05 -2.87 -2.33
CA ARG A 26 -0.73 -4.10 -2.24
C ARG A 26 -2.04 -3.89 -1.49
N GLU A 27 -2.00 -3.24 -0.33
CA GLU A 27 -3.18 -2.99 0.51
C GLU A 27 -4.17 -2.03 -0.17
N THR A 28 -3.66 -0.96 -0.78
CA THR A 28 -4.50 0.02 -1.48
C THR A 28 -5.25 -0.62 -2.66
N LEU A 29 -4.59 -1.52 -3.39
CA LEU A 29 -5.20 -2.25 -4.50
C LEU A 29 -6.22 -3.30 -4.00
N ASP A 30 -5.93 -3.98 -2.89
CA ASP A 30 -6.86 -4.93 -2.27
C ASP A 30 -8.14 -4.22 -1.78
N TYR A 31 -7.99 -3.07 -1.10
CA TYR A 31 -9.12 -2.23 -0.69
C TYR A 31 -9.96 -1.76 -1.89
N SER A 32 -9.29 -1.28 -2.94
CA SER A 32 -9.96 -0.83 -4.17
C SER A 32 -10.72 -1.97 -4.85
N TYR A 33 -10.15 -3.18 -4.89
CA TYR A 33 -10.82 -4.36 -5.43
C TYR A 33 -12.08 -4.71 -4.63
N GLN A 34 -11.99 -4.68 -3.30
CA GLN A 34 -13.13 -4.93 -2.42
C GLN A 34 -14.25 -3.93 -2.64
N LYS A 35 -13.93 -2.64 -2.76
CA LYS A 35 -14.92 -1.59 -3.07
C LYS A 35 -15.60 -1.80 -4.41
N GLN A 36 -14.87 -2.26 -5.43
CA GLN A 36 -15.48 -2.58 -6.72
C GLN A 36 -16.42 -3.79 -6.63
N LEU A 37 -16.09 -4.81 -5.82
CA LEU A 37 -16.99 -5.95 -5.57
C LEU A 37 -18.27 -5.52 -4.86
N GLU A 38 -18.17 -4.64 -3.85
CA GLU A 38 -19.33 -4.05 -3.18
C GLU A 38 -20.23 -3.29 -4.16
N LEU A 39 -19.65 -2.47 -5.04
CA LEU A 39 -20.39 -1.76 -6.09
C LEU A 39 -21.08 -2.74 -7.06
N LEU A 40 -20.41 -3.83 -7.47
CA LEU A 40 -21.02 -4.85 -8.31
C LEU A 40 -22.20 -5.53 -7.61
N GLN A 41 -22.08 -5.84 -6.32
CA GLN A 41 -23.16 -6.38 -5.50
C GLN A 41 -24.35 -5.41 -5.43
N GLN A 42 -24.08 -4.11 -5.28
CA GLN A 42 -25.11 -3.07 -5.26
C GLN A 42 -25.85 -2.99 -6.59
N VAL A 43 -25.12 -2.98 -7.72
CA VAL A 43 -25.74 -2.99 -9.06
C VAL A 43 -26.63 -4.22 -9.24
N LYS A 44 -26.15 -5.42 -8.87
CA LYS A 44 -26.96 -6.65 -8.91
C LYS A 44 -28.25 -6.54 -8.11
N ARG A 45 -28.19 -6.00 -6.90
CA ARG A 45 -29.38 -5.76 -6.05
C ARG A 45 -30.34 -4.79 -6.71
N SER A 46 -29.85 -3.67 -7.25
CA SER A 46 -30.69 -2.70 -7.95
C SER A 46 -31.37 -3.32 -9.19
N THR A 47 -30.64 -4.12 -9.98
CA THR A 47 -31.20 -4.86 -11.12
C THR A 47 -32.32 -5.81 -10.66
N ALA A 48 -32.12 -6.54 -9.56
CA ALA A 48 -33.14 -7.43 -9.01
C ALA A 48 -34.40 -6.67 -8.56
N THR A 49 -34.25 -5.48 -7.96
CA THR A 49 -35.37 -4.61 -7.59
C THR A 49 -36.18 -4.17 -8.82
N VAL A 50 -35.50 -3.77 -9.91
CA VAL A 50 -36.17 -3.37 -11.17
C VAL A 50 -36.90 -4.56 -11.80
N ILE A 51 -36.26 -5.73 -11.86
CA ILE A 51 -36.91 -6.97 -12.34
C ILE A 51 -38.16 -7.29 -11.53
N THR A 52 -38.08 -7.16 -10.20
CA THR A 52 -39.21 -7.42 -9.31
C THR A 52 -40.35 -6.42 -9.55
N ALA A 53 -40.03 -5.13 -9.70
CA ALA A 53 -41.00 -4.09 -10.00
C ALA A 53 -41.70 -4.34 -11.34
N LYS A 54 -40.94 -4.64 -12.41
CA LYS A 54 -41.47 -5.04 -13.72
C LYS A 54 -42.40 -6.24 -13.58
N LYS A 55 -41.99 -7.29 -12.86
CA LYS A 55 -42.79 -8.50 -12.70
C LYS A 55 -44.11 -8.24 -11.99
N ARG A 56 -44.11 -7.34 -11.00
CA ARG A 56 -45.35 -6.92 -10.32
C ARG A 56 -46.33 -6.24 -11.28
N LEU A 57 -45.84 -5.36 -12.15
CA LEU A 57 -46.65 -4.71 -13.19
C LEU A 57 -47.21 -5.72 -14.19
N GLU A 58 -46.39 -6.68 -14.63
CA GLU A 58 -46.85 -7.77 -15.51
C GLU A 58 -47.98 -8.58 -14.87
N LEU A 59 -47.86 -8.92 -13.59
CA LEU A 59 -48.90 -9.65 -12.85
C LEU A 59 -50.20 -8.83 -12.71
N GLN A 60 -50.09 -7.52 -12.49
CA GLN A 60 -51.26 -6.62 -12.48
C GLN A 60 -51.95 -6.59 -13.84
N ARG A 61 -51.18 -6.47 -14.92
CA ARG A 61 -51.69 -6.50 -16.30
C ARG A 61 -52.42 -7.81 -16.60
N VAL A 62 -51.85 -8.95 -16.21
CA VAL A 62 -52.50 -10.28 -16.39
C VAL A 62 -53.83 -10.36 -15.64
N LYS A 63 -53.91 -9.83 -14.42
CA LYS A 63 -55.18 -9.78 -13.66
C LYS A 63 -56.25 -8.95 -14.38
N LEU A 64 -55.88 -7.80 -14.92
CA LEU A 64 -56.81 -6.96 -15.70
C LEU A 64 -57.25 -7.65 -17.00
N GLN A 65 -56.34 -8.34 -17.70
CA GLN A 65 -56.68 -9.13 -18.89
C GLN A 65 -57.71 -10.22 -18.58
N GLN A 66 -57.56 -10.94 -17.45
CA GLN A 66 -58.55 -11.90 -17.00
C GLN A 66 -59.89 -11.25 -16.65
N ASN A 67 -59.88 -10.06 -16.04
CA ASN A 67 -61.09 -9.30 -15.75
C ASN A 67 -61.82 -8.89 -17.03
N ILE A 68 -61.09 -8.44 -18.06
CA ILE A 68 -61.66 -8.12 -19.37
C ILE A 68 -62.37 -9.31 -20.00
N GLN A 69 -61.81 -10.53 -19.91
CA GLN A 69 -62.48 -11.73 -20.42
C GLN A 69 -63.81 -12.03 -19.70
N LYS A 70 -63.86 -11.79 -18.39
CA LYS A 70 -65.10 -11.91 -17.60
C LYS A 70 -66.12 -10.83 -17.97
N LEU A 71 -65.68 -9.58 -18.14
CA LEU A 71 -66.55 -8.49 -18.58
C LEU A 71 -67.07 -8.73 -19.99
N ASP A 72 -66.27 -9.34 -20.88
CA ASP A 72 -66.69 -9.67 -22.24
C ASP A 72 -67.82 -10.71 -22.26
N SER A 73 -67.71 -11.75 -21.43
CA SER A 73 -68.77 -12.75 -21.26
C SER A 73 -70.03 -12.13 -20.63
N GLN A 74 -69.88 -11.35 -19.56
CA GLN A 74 -71.00 -10.64 -18.93
C GLN A 74 -71.72 -9.67 -19.87
N ALA A 75 -70.98 -8.97 -20.74
CA ALA A 75 -71.58 -8.07 -21.72
C ALA A 75 -72.41 -8.85 -22.75
N ARG A 76 -71.91 -10.00 -23.24
CA ARG A 76 -72.66 -10.88 -24.16
C ARG A 76 -73.92 -11.42 -23.51
N ASP A 77 -73.84 -11.86 -22.26
CA ASP A 77 -74.99 -12.37 -21.51
C ASP A 77 -76.06 -11.29 -21.30
N ALA A 78 -75.66 -10.05 -20.98
CA ALA A 78 -76.56 -8.92 -20.82
C ALA A 78 -77.28 -8.57 -22.13
N VAL A 79 -76.57 -8.59 -23.28
CA VAL A 79 -77.17 -8.38 -24.61
C VAL A 79 -78.15 -9.50 -24.94
N ASN A 80 -77.79 -10.76 -24.70
CA ASN A 80 -78.68 -11.92 -24.92
C ASN A 80 -79.95 -11.85 -24.07
N ALA A 81 -79.86 -11.25 -22.87
CA ALA A 81 -80.98 -11.02 -21.98
C ALA A 81 -81.80 -9.75 -22.31
N GLY A 82 -81.46 -9.02 -23.38
CA GLY A 82 -82.13 -7.78 -23.80
C GLY A 82 -81.92 -6.60 -22.84
N ARG A 83 -80.88 -6.64 -22.00
CA ARG A 83 -80.55 -5.59 -21.03
C ARG A 83 -79.41 -4.71 -21.54
N ASP A 84 -79.73 -3.87 -22.52
CA ASP A 84 -78.76 -3.00 -23.20
C ASP A 84 -78.13 -1.95 -22.27
N ASP A 85 -78.86 -1.53 -21.25
CA ASP A 85 -78.38 -0.64 -20.18
C ASP A 85 -77.24 -1.30 -19.37
N LEU A 86 -77.44 -2.56 -18.97
CA LEU A 86 -76.43 -3.34 -18.26
C LEU A 86 -75.24 -3.66 -19.16
N ALA A 87 -75.49 -4.02 -20.41
CA ALA A 87 -74.42 -4.27 -21.39
C ALA A 87 -73.53 -3.04 -21.58
N ARG A 88 -74.13 -1.85 -21.70
CA ARG A 88 -73.38 -0.58 -21.83
C ARG A 88 -72.49 -0.32 -20.61
N LEU A 89 -72.99 -0.53 -19.39
CA LEU A 89 -72.22 -0.35 -18.16
C LEU A 89 -71.03 -1.34 -18.07
N VAL A 90 -71.23 -2.60 -18.45
CA VAL A 90 -70.16 -3.60 -18.46
C VAL A 90 -69.10 -3.26 -19.50
N LEU A 91 -69.50 -2.81 -20.69
CA LEU A 91 -68.60 -2.37 -21.74
C LEU A 91 -67.79 -1.13 -21.33
N GLU A 92 -68.39 -0.18 -20.62
CA GLU A 92 -67.67 0.98 -20.06
C GLU A 92 -66.56 0.54 -19.10
N ARG A 93 -66.86 -0.39 -18.17
CA ARG A 93 -65.85 -0.97 -17.27
C ARG A 93 -64.74 -1.70 -18.05
N LYS A 94 -65.10 -2.41 -19.12
CA LYS A 94 -64.13 -3.09 -19.99
C LYS A 94 -63.20 -2.08 -20.68
N THR A 95 -63.74 -0.97 -21.16
CA THR A 95 -62.95 0.11 -21.77
C THR A 95 -61.97 0.71 -20.76
N ASN A 96 -62.41 1.00 -19.53
CA ASN A 96 -61.52 1.51 -18.47
C ASN A 96 -60.37 0.54 -18.17
N ASN A 97 -60.66 -0.76 -18.05
CA ASN A 97 -59.61 -1.77 -17.85
C ASN A 97 -58.65 -1.88 -19.04
N THR A 98 -59.14 -1.67 -20.27
CA THR A 98 -58.30 -1.68 -21.48
C THR A 98 -57.30 -0.52 -21.45
N ILE A 99 -57.76 0.69 -21.12
CA ILE A 99 -56.90 1.87 -20.98
C ILE A 99 -55.83 1.63 -19.90
N GLU A 100 -56.19 1.00 -18.78
CA GLU A 100 -55.22 0.72 -17.72
C GLU A 100 -54.17 -0.34 -18.14
N ILE A 101 -54.56 -1.33 -18.95
CA ILE A 101 -53.61 -2.30 -19.54
C ILE A 101 -52.63 -1.62 -20.49
N GLU A 102 -53.08 -0.66 -21.30
CA GLU A 102 -52.21 0.12 -22.18
C GLU A 102 -51.19 0.91 -21.36
N ASN A 103 -51.63 1.60 -20.31
CA ASN A 103 -50.76 2.33 -19.38
C ASN A 103 -49.72 1.40 -18.71
N LEU A 104 -50.15 0.24 -18.22
CA LEU A 104 -49.24 -0.76 -17.64
C LEU A 104 -48.25 -1.30 -18.66
N THR A 105 -48.67 -1.46 -19.92
CA THR A 105 -47.80 -1.96 -20.99
C THR A 105 -46.67 -0.97 -21.29
N THR A 106 -46.97 0.32 -21.35
CA THR A 106 -45.95 1.38 -21.48
C THR A 106 -44.99 1.36 -20.30
N GLN A 107 -45.49 1.29 -19.06
CA GLN A 107 -44.64 1.22 -17.87
C GLN A 107 -43.74 -0.04 -17.86
N ILE A 108 -44.25 -1.19 -18.29
CA ILE A 108 -43.46 -2.44 -18.39
C ILE A 108 -42.33 -2.26 -19.41
N GLN A 109 -42.58 -1.63 -20.56
CA GLN A 109 -41.56 -1.36 -21.57
C GLN A 109 -40.48 -0.40 -21.05
N GLU A 110 -40.85 0.64 -20.33
CA GLU A 110 -39.89 1.56 -19.70
C GLU A 110 -38.98 0.82 -18.69
N GLN A 111 -39.58 -0.04 -17.85
CA GLN A 111 -38.82 -0.86 -16.89
C GLN A 111 -37.93 -1.90 -17.59
N GLU A 112 -38.34 -2.42 -18.74
CA GLU A 112 -37.54 -3.35 -19.54
C GLU A 112 -36.29 -2.69 -20.12
N ILE A 113 -36.42 -1.46 -20.64
CA ILE A 113 -35.28 -0.66 -21.12
C ILE A 113 -34.30 -0.39 -19.97
N GLU A 114 -34.81 -0.02 -18.79
CA GLU A 114 -33.96 0.25 -17.63
C GLU A 114 -33.27 -1.02 -17.10
N GLN A 115 -34.00 -2.15 -17.06
CA GLN A 115 -33.46 -3.46 -16.74
C GLN A 115 -32.29 -3.81 -17.66
N GLU A 116 -32.44 -3.63 -18.98
CA GLU A 116 -31.40 -3.96 -19.95
C GLU A 116 -30.14 -3.09 -19.76
N LYS A 117 -30.32 -1.78 -19.51
CA LYS A 117 -29.20 -0.87 -19.20
C LYS A 117 -28.44 -1.31 -17.95
N LEU A 118 -29.15 -1.72 -16.89
CA LEU A 118 -28.52 -2.21 -15.66
C LEU A 118 -27.76 -3.52 -15.87
N ILE A 119 -28.33 -4.48 -16.61
CA ILE A 119 -27.66 -5.75 -16.97
C ILE A 119 -26.38 -5.47 -17.78
N ASN A 120 -26.45 -4.56 -18.75
CA ASN A 120 -25.28 -4.19 -19.55
C ASN A 120 -24.21 -3.48 -18.72
N THR A 121 -24.62 -2.64 -17.77
CA THR A 121 -23.71 -1.98 -16.82
C THR A 121 -23.05 -2.99 -15.88
N GLU A 122 -23.81 -3.96 -15.36
CA GLU A 122 -23.29 -5.06 -14.54
C GLU A 122 -22.23 -5.86 -15.30
N LYS A 123 -22.51 -6.26 -16.55
CA LYS A 123 -21.55 -6.98 -17.40
C LYS A 123 -20.25 -6.19 -17.61
N LYS A 124 -20.37 -4.89 -17.93
CA LYS A 124 -19.21 -4.00 -18.10
C LYS A 124 -18.40 -3.85 -16.81
N LEU A 125 -19.08 -3.70 -15.67
CA LEU A 125 -18.44 -3.57 -14.37
C LEU A 125 -17.71 -4.87 -13.98
N SER A 126 -18.36 -6.02 -14.16
CA SER A 126 -17.77 -7.34 -13.94
C SER A 126 -16.49 -7.55 -14.78
N ALA A 127 -16.53 -7.20 -16.07
CA ALA A 127 -15.35 -7.28 -16.93
C ALA A 127 -14.20 -6.38 -16.46
N LYS A 128 -14.51 -5.14 -16.06
CA LYS A 128 -13.51 -4.20 -15.50
C LYS A 128 -12.91 -4.71 -14.18
N ILE A 129 -13.73 -5.29 -13.31
CA ILE A 129 -13.29 -5.86 -12.03
C ILE A 129 -12.35 -7.04 -12.26
N ASN A 130 -12.65 -7.91 -13.23
CA ASN A 130 -11.78 -9.03 -13.58
C ASN A 130 -10.44 -8.54 -14.14
N ALA A 131 -10.44 -7.54 -15.02
CA ALA A 131 -9.21 -6.92 -15.51
C ALA A 131 -8.41 -6.26 -14.38
N PHE A 132 -9.09 -5.58 -13.45
CA PHE A 132 -8.47 -4.98 -12.27
C PHE A 132 -7.84 -6.04 -11.36
N ARG A 133 -8.51 -7.18 -11.14
CA ARG A 133 -7.96 -8.30 -10.36
C ARG A 133 -6.64 -8.78 -10.95
N THR A 134 -6.59 -9.03 -12.27
CA THR A 134 -5.36 -9.47 -12.94
C THR A 134 -4.26 -8.42 -12.78
N LYS A 135 -4.57 -7.14 -13.07
CA LYS A 135 -3.60 -6.05 -12.95
C LYS A 135 -3.09 -5.88 -11.51
N LYS A 136 -3.97 -6.04 -10.52
CA LYS A 136 -3.61 -6.02 -9.10
C LYS A 136 -2.57 -7.10 -8.81
N GLU A 137 -2.84 -8.36 -9.14
CA GLU A 137 -1.90 -9.46 -8.87
C GLU A 137 -0.55 -9.25 -9.58
N THR A 138 -0.56 -8.74 -10.81
CA THR A 138 0.68 -8.36 -11.52
C THR A 138 1.46 -7.29 -10.77
N ILE A 139 0.82 -6.22 -10.31
CA ILE A 139 1.48 -5.14 -9.57
C ILE A 139 2.00 -5.65 -8.22
N LYS A 140 1.23 -6.49 -7.50
CA LYS A 140 1.66 -7.09 -6.23
C LYS A 140 2.92 -7.95 -6.42
N ALA A 141 2.97 -8.75 -7.48
CA ALA A 141 4.13 -9.57 -7.82
C ALA A 141 5.35 -8.71 -8.21
N GLN A 142 5.16 -7.70 -9.06
CA GLN A 142 6.23 -6.77 -9.46
C GLN A 142 6.80 -6.00 -8.26
N TYR A 143 5.94 -5.53 -7.36
CA TYR A 143 6.35 -4.84 -6.15
C TYR A 143 7.16 -5.75 -5.23
N THR A 144 6.69 -6.99 -5.01
CA THR A 144 7.40 -7.98 -4.19
C THR A 144 8.77 -8.34 -4.79
N ALA A 145 8.86 -8.47 -6.12
CA ALA A 145 10.13 -8.70 -6.81
C ALA A 145 11.08 -7.51 -6.69
N ALA A 146 10.59 -6.28 -6.84
CA ALA A 146 11.38 -5.07 -6.65
C ALA A 146 11.88 -4.92 -5.20
N GLU A 147 11.01 -5.20 -4.21
CA GLU A 147 11.36 -5.22 -2.79
C GLU A 147 12.49 -6.23 -2.51
N ALA A 148 12.40 -7.44 -3.08
CA ALA A 148 13.45 -8.45 -2.96
C ALA A 148 14.77 -8.00 -3.62
N GLN A 149 14.73 -7.36 -4.79
CA GLN A 149 15.92 -6.82 -5.45
C GLN A 149 16.62 -5.74 -4.63
N VAL A 150 15.85 -4.85 -3.98
CA VAL A 150 16.39 -3.84 -3.08
C VAL A 150 17.09 -4.50 -1.90
N LYS A 151 16.42 -5.44 -1.20
CA LYS A 151 17.00 -6.17 -0.07
C LYS A 151 18.28 -6.93 -0.43
N VAL A 152 18.33 -7.56 -1.60
CA VAL A 152 19.55 -8.24 -2.08
C VAL A 152 20.68 -7.23 -2.34
N LYS A 153 20.39 -6.10 -2.99
CA LYS A 153 21.40 -5.06 -3.23
C LYS A 153 21.92 -4.48 -1.92
N GLU A 154 21.04 -4.16 -0.97
CA GLU A 154 21.41 -3.67 0.36
C GLU A 154 22.30 -4.68 1.12
N ALA A 155 21.96 -5.96 1.07
CA ALA A 155 22.79 -7.01 1.67
C ALA A 155 24.17 -7.11 1.01
N VAL A 156 24.25 -7.06 -0.33
CA VAL A 156 25.53 -7.11 -1.05
C VAL A 156 26.37 -5.87 -0.79
N THR A 157 25.77 -4.67 -0.78
CA THR A 157 26.50 -3.43 -0.47
C THR A 157 26.95 -3.38 0.98
N GLY A 158 26.11 -3.81 1.93
CA GLY A 158 26.47 -3.88 3.34
C GLY A 158 27.61 -4.87 3.61
N ILE A 159 27.59 -6.03 2.95
CA ILE A 159 28.72 -6.98 2.99
C ILE A 159 29.97 -6.36 2.35
N SER A 160 29.82 -5.63 1.25
CA SER A 160 30.96 -5.01 0.55
C SER A 160 31.63 -3.93 1.42
N GLU A 161 30.85 -3.16 2.18
CA GLU A 161 31.34 -2.18 3.14
C GLU A 161 32.07 -2.86 4.30
N GLU A 162 31.48 -3.90 4.90
CA GLU A 162 32.11 -4.69 5.97
C GLU A 162 33.40 -5.39 5.50
N MET A 163 33.41 -5.95 4.28
CA MET A 163 34.60 -6.59 3.70
C MET A 163 35.70 -5.58 3.35
N ALA A 164 35.34 -4.37 2.90
CA ALA A 164 36.31 -3.30 2.67
C ALA A 164 36.98 -2.88 3.99
N ASP A 165 36.22 -2.73 5.06
CA ASP A 165 36.74 -2.41 6.40
C ASP A 165 37.67 -3.51 6.94
N VAL A 166 37.36 -4.78 6.70
CA VAL A 166 38.23 -5.91 7.08
C VAL A 166 39.52 -5.91 6.26
N GLY A 167 39.47 -5.61 4.96
CA GLY A 167 40.66 -5.48 4.11
C GLY A 167 41.62 -4.40 4.64
N PHE A 168 41.11 -3.21 4.95
CA PHE A 168 41.91 -2.14 5.56
C PHE A 168 42.48 -2.51 6.95
N ALA A 169 41.81 -3.38 7.70
CA ALA A 169 42.33 -3.88 8.97
C ALA A 169 43.48 -4.89 8.77
N ILE A 170 43.39 -5.75 7.75
CA ILE A 170 44.41 -6.72 7.39
C ILE A 170 45.67 -6.01 6.87
N ASP A 171 45.53 -5.08 5.92
CA ASP A 171 46.68 -4.34 5.35
C ASP A 171 47.47 -3.60 6.43
N ARG A 172 46.79 -2.97 7.40
CA ARG A 172 47.44 -2.34 8.56
C ARG A 172 48.13 -3.33 9.48
N ALA A 173 47.57 -4.52 9.65
CA ALA A 173 48.18 -5.57 10.46
C ALA A 173 49.45 -6.12 9.79
N GLU A 174 49.43 -6.29 8.47
CA GLU A 174 50.59 -6.69 7.67
C GLU A 174 51.69 -5.63 7.72
N GLU A 175 51.36 -4.35 7.46
CA GLU A 175 52.32 -3.23 7.54
C GLU A 175 52.98 -3.13 8.92
N LYS A 176 52.21 -3.30 9.99
CA LYS A 176 52.71 -3.30 11.37
C LYS A 176 53.63 -4.49 11.64
N THR A 177 53.31 -5.65 11.08
CA THR A 177 54.13 -6.87 11.21
C THR A 177 55.45 -6.71 10.47
N GLU A 178 55.42 -6.17 9.25
CA GLU A 178 56.62 -5.88 8.46
C GLU A 178 57.51 -4.83 9.12
N THR A 179 56.93 -3.75 9.68
CA THR A 179 57.72 -2.79 10.47
C THR A 179 58.29 -3.41 11.73
N MET A 180 57.58 -4.31 12.41
CA MET A 180 58.15 -5.07 13.54
C MET A 180 59.29 -5.99 13.12
N ARG A 181 59.15 -6.68 11.98
CA ARG A 181 60.21 -7.53 11.41
C ARG A 181 61.43 -6.71 11.01
N ALA A 182 61.24 -5.59 10.33
CA ALA A 182 62.32 -4.67 9.96
C ALA A 182 63.03 -4.10 11.20
N LYS A 183 62.28 -3.74 12.26
CA LYS A 183 62.85 -3.33 13.55
C LYS A 183 63.63 -4.46 14.22
N SER A 184 63.11 -5.69 14.21
CA SER A 184 63.81 -6.85 14.75
C SER A 184 65.12 -7.09 13.99
N ALA A 185 65.07 -7.09 12.65
CA ALA A 185 66.25 -7.27 11.82
C ALA A 185 67.30 -6.17 12.04
N ALA A 186 66.87 -4.91 12.18
CA ALA A 186 67.76 -3.81 12.53
C ALA A 186 68.37 -3.97 13.94
N LEU A 187 67.60 -4.47 14.91
CA LEU A 187 68.12 -4.78 16.25
C LEU A 187 69.13 -5.94 16.21
N ASP A 188 68.84 -7.00 15.46
CA ASP A 188 69.73 -8.13 15.27
C ASP A 188 71.05 -7.70 14.59
N GLU A 189 70.97 -6.84 13.58
CA GLU A 189 72.15 -6.22 12.92
C GLU A 189 72.93 -5.32 13.89
N MET A 190 72.26 -4.55 14.77
CA MET A 190 72.93 -3.77 15.81
C MET A 190 73.62 -4.64 16.87
N VAL A 191 73.09 -5.83 17.18
CA VAL A 191 73.74 -6.82 18.06
C VAL A 191 75.00 -7.36 17.37
N GLU A 192 74.89 -7.74 16.09
CA GLU A 192 75.97 -8.35 15.32
C GLU A 192 77.12 -7.37 15.03
N LEU A 193 76.80 -6.09 14.83
CA LEU A 193 77.78 -5.00 14.68
C LEU A 193 78.43 -4.56 16.01
N GLY A 194 78.02 -5.14 17.15
CA GLY A 194 78.54 -4.79 18.47
C GLY A 194 78.14 -3.39 18.97
N ALA A 195 77.16 -2.74 18.32
CA ALA A 195 76.70 -1.40 18.67
C ALA A 195 75.78 -1.36 19.89
N LEU A 196 75.29 -2.51 20.36
CA LEU A 196 74.48 -2.62 21.58
C LEU A 196 75.31 -2.59 22.87
N ASP A 197 76.63 -2.84 22.81
CA ASP A 197 77.52 -2.68 23.97
C ASP A 197 77.68 -1.20 24.38
N GLU A 198 77.35 -0.24 23.51
CA GLU A 198 77.35 1.20 23.84
C GLU A 198 76.01 1.72 24.43
N ILE A 199 74.96 0.89 24.51
CA ILE A 199 73.69 1.21 25.21
C ILE A 199 73.56 0.38 26.50
N GLY A 200 74.67 -0.16 27.00
CA GLY A 200 74.84 -0.76 28.33
C GLY A 200 75.60 0.13 29.31
N GLY A 201 75.66 1.44 29.06
CA GLY A 201 76.32 2.42 29.93
C GLY A 201 75.47 2.81 31.14
N GLU A 202 75.90 2.38 32.33
CA GLU A 202 75.60 2.92 33.65
C GLU A 202 74.93 4.32 33.68
N ASP A 203 73.61 4.31 33.79
CA ASP A 203 72.84 4.99 34.83
C ASP A 203 73.20 6.44 35.19
N GLU A 204 73.07 7.36 34.23
CA GLU A 204 73.16 8.80 34.48
C GLU A 204 71.94 9.36 35.24
N ILE A 205 70.80 8.67 35.20
CA ILE A 205 69.57 9.03 35.92
C ILE A 205 69.63 8.58 37.39
N GLU A 206 70.15 7.38 37.70
CA GLU A 206 70.34 6.96 39.10
C GLU A 206 71.50 7.73 39.78
N ARG A 207 72.47 8.24 39.01
CA ARG A 207 73.54 9.15 39.49
C ARG A 207 72.99 10.53 39.92
N GLU A 208 72.04 11.09 39.17
CA GLU A 208 71.37 12.35 39.51
C GLU A 208 70.35 12.20 40.65
N LEU A 209 69.69 11.03 40.78
CA LEU A 209 68.82 10.73 41.93
C LEU A 209 69.59 10.50 43.24
N ARG A 210 70.83 9.98 43.19
CA ARG A 210 71.72 9.88 44.38
C ARG A 210 72.35 11.21 44.79
N LYS A 211 72.59 12.13 43.84
CA LYS A 211 72.99 13.53 44.14
C LYS A 211 71.90 14.31 44.88
N MET A 212 70.62 14.02 44.64
CA MET A 212 69.53 14.60 45.44
C MET A 212 69.32 13.94 46.81
N LYS A 213 69.77 12.69 47.00
CA LYS A 213 69.57 11.93 48.25
C LYS A 213 70.77 11.88 49.19
N THR A 214 71.90 12.51 48.84
CA THR A 214 73.12 12.55 49.69
C THR A 214 73.64 13.97 49.90
N THR A 215 72.73 14.94 49.98
CA THR A 215 72.99 16.21 50.68
C THR A 215 72.01 16.31 51.82
N THR A 216 72.21 15.48 52.84
CA THR A 216 71.67 15.73 54.17
C THR A 216 72.84 15.67 55.14
N GLY A 217 73.31 16.84 55.54
CA GLY A 217 74.36 17.05 56.53
C GLY A 217 74.33 18.53 56.90
N VAL A 218 73.45 18.98 57.79
CA VAL A 218 73.67 18.96 59.25
C VAL A 218 74.82 19.89 59.71
N ASP A 219 75.48 20.64 58.81
CA ASP A 219 76.43 21.71 59.20
C ASP A 219 75.83 23.13 59.17
N ASP A 220 74.77 23.38 58.39
CA ASP A 220 74.13 24.71 58.32
C ASP A 220 73.15 25.01 59.48
N GLU A 221 72.72 23.99 60.23
CA GLU A 221 71.86 24.17 61.42
C GLU A 221 72.65 24.31 62.75
N LEU A 222 73.94 23.94 62.80
CA LEU A 222 74.76 24.12 64.01
C LEU A 222 75.47 25.49 64.06
N ALA A 223 75.72 26.12 62.91
CA ALA A 223 76.30 27.47 62.84
C ALA A 223 75.30 28.58 63.21
N LYS A 224 73.99 28.34 63.08
CA LYS A 224 72.92 29.27 63.52
C LYS A 224 72.55 29.15 65.00
N LEU A 225 73.14 28.21 65.73
CA LEU A 225 72.98 28.06 67.19
C LEU A 225 74.19 28.57 68.00
N LYS A 226 75.17 29.20 67.34
CA LYS A 226 76.34 29.82 67.98
C LYS A 226 76.60 31.28 67.55
N ALA A 227 75.61 31.95 66.96
CA ALA A 227 75.59 33.39 66.70
C ALA A 227 74.25 34.00 67.11
#